data_AF-A0A9R0V5Y9-F1
#
_entry.id   AF-A0A9R0V5Y9-F1
#
_cell.length_a   1.000
_cell.length_b   1.000
_cell.length_c   1.000
_cell.angle_alpha   90.00
_cell.angle_beta   90.00
_cell.angle_gamma   90.00
#
_symmetry.space_group_name_H-M   'P 1'
#
loop_
_entity.id
_entity.type
_entity.pdbx_description
1 polymer ?
#
loop_
_entity_poly.entity_id
_entity_poly.type
_entity_poly.pdbx_seq_one_letter_code
_entity_poly.pdbx_strand_id
1 'polypeptide(L)'
;MYFSAKDKGEMMSMIYNWPAEKVDMIVVTDGSRILGLGDLGVQGIGIPIGKLDVYVAAAGINPQKVLPIMLDVGTNNEELLEDKLYLGLRQPRLEGEEYLAVVDEFMEAVHARWPKAIVQFEDFQMKWAFETLQRYRSRFCMFNDDVQVL
;
A
#
# COMPACT_ATOMS: atom_id res chain seq x y z
N MET A 1 0.63 -5.16 -7.37
CA MET A 1 0.93 -3.98 -8.23
C MET A 1 1.81 -3.02 -7.45
N TYR A 2 2.73 -2.33 -8.12
CA TYR A 2 3.63 -1.35 -7.50
C TYR A 2 3.25 0.05 -7.96
N PHE A 3 3.17 0.98 -7.02
CA PHE A 3 3.14 2.41 -7.25
C PHE A 3 4.33 3.02 -6.53
N SER A 4 5.02 3.96 -7.16
CA SER A 4 6.15 4.65 -6.57
C SER A 4 5.89 6.15 -6.48
N ALA A 5 6.65 6.85 -5.64
CA ALA A 5 6.62 8.31 -5.59
C ALA A 5 6.91 8.98 -6.94
N LYS A 6 7.60 8.30 -7.86
CA LYS A 6 7.89 8.80 -9.22
C LYS A 6 6.69 8.72 -10.16
N ASP A 7 5.67 7.97 -9.79
CA ASP A 7 4.44 7.79 -10.56
C ASP A 7 3.38 8.85 -10.23
N LYS A 8 3.71 9.79 -9.33
CA LYS A 8 2.84 10.91 -8.97
C LYS A 8 2.48 11.73 -10.23
N GLY A 9 1.18 11.91 -10.44
CA GLY A 9 0.57 12.51 -11.63
C GLY A 9 0.01 11.48 -12.62
N GLU A 10 0.41 10.21 -12.52
CA GLU A 10 0.07 9.15 -13.47
C GLU A 10 -0.68 7.97 -12.83
N MET A 11 -0.89 7.96 -11.51
CA MET A 11 -1.45 6.80 -10.80
C MET A 11 -2.87 6.45 -11.29
N MET A 12 -3.65 7.48 -11.63
CA MET A 12 -4.98 7.36 -12.25
C MET A 12 -4.97 6.57 -13.55
N SER A 13 -3.92 6.71 -14.36
CA SER A 13 -3.75 5.96 -15.60
C SER A 13 -3.20 4.56 -15.29
N MET A 14 -2.20 4.48 -14.41
CA MET A 14 -1.52 3.23 -14.08
C MET A 14 -2.44 2.18 -13.45
N ILE A 15 -3.41 2.58 -12.62
CA ILE A 15 -4.36 1.65 -11.99
C ILE A 15 -5.13 0.83 -13.05
N TYR A 16 -5.20 1.30 -14.30
CA TYR A 16 -5.81 0.57 -15.41
C TYR A 16 -4.97 -0.57 -15.99
N ASN A 17 -3.68 -0.65 -15.64
CA ASN A 17 -2.82 -1.77 -16.03
C ASN A 17 -3.15 -3.07 -15.27
N TRP A 18 -3.90 -3.00 -14.17
CA TRP A 18 -4.39 -4.21 -13.52
C TRP A 18 -5.48 -4.86 -14.37
N PRO A 19 -5.35 -6.15 -14.75
CA PRO A 19 -6.22 -6.77 -15.75
C PRO A 19 -7.65 -7.01 -15.27
N ALA A 20 -7.88 -7.08 -13.95
CA ALA A 20 -9.21 -7.29 -13.41
C ALA A 20 -10.05 -6.01 -13.50
N GLU A 21 -11.24 -6.11 -14.10
CA GLU A 21 -12.21 -5.01 -14.14
C GLU A 21 -12.80 -4.71 -12.76
N LYS A 22 -12.88 -5.72 -11.88
CA LYS A 22 -13.45 -5.60 -10.53
C LYS A 22 -12.46 -6.08 -9.50
N VAL A 23 -12.25 -5.26 -8.48
CA VAL A 23 -11.50 -5.56 -7.27
C VAL A 23 -12.41 -5.27 -6.08
N ASP A 24 -12.55 -6.26 -5.20
CA ASP A 24 -13.37 -6.16 -3.99
C ASP A 24 -12.49 -5.90 -2.75
N MET A 25 -11.24 -6.39 -2.73
CA MET A 25 -10.32 -6.26 -1.60
C MET A 25 -8.90 -5.87 -2.04
N ILE A 26 -8.36 -4.83 -1.42
CA ILE A 26 -6.99 -4.35 -1.59
C ILE A 26 -6.30 -4.42 -0.24
N VAL A 27 -5.08 -4.95 -0.21
CA VAL A 27 -4.17 -4.76 0.91
C VAL A 27 -2.97 -3.99 0.38
N VAL A 28 -2.65 -2.87 1.04
CA VAL A 28 -1.55 -1.98 0.68
C VAL A 28 -0.58 -1.87 1.85
N THR A 29 0.71 -1.83 1.53
CA THR A 29 1.79 -1.49 2.47
C THR A 29 2.78 -0.54 1.80
N ASP A 30 3.47 0.28 2.59
CA ASP A 30 4.66 1.03 2.16
C ASP A 30 5.97 0.37 2.63
N GLY A 31 5.87 -0.78 3.29
CA GLY A 31 6.99 -1.56 3.81
C GLY A 31 7.80 -0.90 4.92
N SER A 32 7.24 0.12 5.59
CA SER A 32 7.98 0.93 6.57
C SER A 32 8.08 0.31 7.97
N ARG A 33 7.22 -0.67 8.28
CA ARG A 33 7.22 -1.39 9.55
C ARG A 33 6.73 -2.83 9.37
N ILE A 34 7.48 -3.63 8.61
CA ILE A 34 7.15 -5.04 8.39
C ILE A 34 7.33 -5.82 9.69
N LEU A 35 6.22 -6.16 10.35
CA LEU A 35 6.21 -6.94 11.59
C LEU A 35 7.26 -6.43 12.62
N GLY A 36 8.20 -7.28 13.02
CA GLY A 36 9.35 -6.94 13.88
C GLY A 36 10.66 -6.70 13.11
N LEU A 37 10.63 -6.70 11.77
CA LEU A 37 11.80 -6.57 10.90
C LEU A 37 12.12 -5.12 10.53
N GLY A 38 11.16 -4.20 10.74
CA GLY A 38 11.34 -2.78 10.48
C GLY A 38 11.12 -2.42 9.02
N ASP A 39 11.92 -1.48 8.51
CA ASP A 39 11.78 -0.94 7.17
C ASP A 39 12.43 -1.86 6.14
N LEU A 40 11.61 -2.45 5.25
CA LEU A 40 12.06 -3.31 4.16
C LEU A 40 11.76 -2.72 2.76
N GLY A 41 11.26 -1.49 2.70
CA GLY A 41 10.86 -0.82 1.46
C GLY A 41 10.00 -1.74 0.57
N VAL A 42 10.35 -1.84 -0.72
CA VAL A 42 9.57 -2.65 -1.68
C VAL A 42 9.62 -4.16 -1.45
N GLN A 43 10.53 -4.65 -0.60
CA GLN A 43 10.59 -6.07 -0.26
C GLN A 43 9.41 -6.49 0.64
N GLY A 44 8.69 -5.53 1.22
CA GLY A 44 7.48 -5.77 2.02
C GLY A 44 6.27 -6.34 1.25
N ILE A 45 6.32 -6.49 -0.07
CA ILE A 45 5.18 -6.91 -0.91
C ILE A 45 4.61 -8.28 -0.52
N GLY A 46 5.41 -9.13 0.15
CA GLY A 46 4.96 -10.42 0.64
C GLY A 46 3.81 -10.32 1.65
N ILE A 47 3.75 -9.23 2.42
CA ILE A 47 2.69 -9.01 3.42
C ILE A 47 1.30 -8.86 2.80
N PRO A 48 1.06 -7.92 1.85
CA PRO A 48 -0.26 -7.81 1.22
C PRO A 48 -0.65 -9.07 0.44
N ILE A 49 0.32 -9.78 -0.17
CA ILE A 49 0.05 -11.07 -0.81
C ILE A 49 -0.47 -12.08 0.22
N GLY A 50 0.28 -12.30 1.31
CA GLY A 50 -0.10 -13.27 2.35
C GLY A 50 -1.40 -12.93 3.07
N LYS A 51 -1.67 -11.65 3.37
CA LYS A 51 -2.95 -11.21 3.94
C LYS A 51 -4.11 -11.53 3.01
N LEU A 52 -3.98 -11.25 1.72
CA LEU A 52 -5.01 -11.57 0.74
C LEU A 52 -5.21 -13.08 0.57
N ASP A 53 -4.15 -13.89 0.64
CA ASP A 53 -4.28 -15.35 0.65
C ASP A 53 -5.12 -15.82 1.85
N VAL A 54 -4.96 -15.21 3.03
CA VAL A 54 -5.80 -15.48 4.20
C VAL A 54 -7.25 -15.07 3.96
N TYR A 55 -7.51 -13.90 3.37
CA TYR A 55 -8.88 -13.49 3.02
C TYR A 55 -9.54 -14.45 2.03
N VAL A 56 -8.81 -14.91 1.02
CA VAL A 56 -9.31 -15.90 0.06
C VAL A 56 -9.61 -17.21 0.76
N ALA A 57 -8.67 -17.74 1.54
CA ALA A 57 -8.79 -19.06 2.16
C ALA A 57 -9.80 -19.10 3.33
N ALA A 58 -9.82 -18.08 4.18
CA ALA A 58 -10.60 -18.08 5.43
C ALA A 58 -11.94 -17.34 5.31
N ALA A 59 -12.01 -16.27 4.50
CA ALA A 59 -13.22 -15.47 4.32
C ALA A 59 -13.94 -15.74 2.99
N GLY A 60 -13.38 -16.58 2.11
CA GLY A 60 -13.99 -16.95 0.83
C GLY A 60 -14.02 -15.82 -0.20
N ILE A 61 -13.14 -14.82 -0.08
CA ILE A 61 -13.03 -13.77 -1.10
C ILE A 61 -12.56 -14.39 -2.41
N ASN A 62 -13.15 -13.99 -3.53
CA ASN A 62 -12.74 -14.49 -4.84
C ASN A 62 -11.31 -14.03 -5.17
N PRO A 63 -10.35 -14.95 -5.43
CA PRO A 63 -8.96 -14.58 -5.71
C PRO A 63 -8.77 -13.74 -6.98
N GLN A 64 -9.74 -13.74 -7.91
CA GLN A 64 -9.69 -12.87 -9.09
C GLN A 64 -10.04 -11.40 -8.79
N LYS A 65 -10.49 -11.13 -7.56
CA LYS A 65 -10.96 -9.80 -7.12
C LYS A 65 -10.15 -9.23 -5.95
N VAL A 66 -8.97 -9.78 -5.70
CA VAL A 66 -8.03 -9.23 -4.73
C VAL A 66 -6.87 -8.54 -5.45
N LEU A 67 -6.29 -7.52 -4.82
CA LEU A 67 -5.16 -6.79 -5.37
C LEU A 67 -4.15 -6.43 -4.28
N PRO A 68 -2.97 -7.09 -4.24
CA PRO A 68 -1.88 -6.68 -3.36
C PRO A 68 -1.18 -5.44 -3.94
N ILE A 69 -0.93 -4.43 -3.11
CA ILE A 69 -0.27 -3.19 -3.51
C ILE A 69 0.95 -2.91 -2.65
N MET A 70 2.04 -2.52 -3.30
CA MET A 70 3.21 -1.90 -2.66
C MET A 70 3.27 -0.43 -3.08
N LEU A 71 3.34 0.46 -2.09
CA LEU A 71 3.52 1.90 -2.28
C LEU A 71 4.96 2.30 -1.93
N ASP A 72 5.81 2.40 -2.94
CA ASP A 72 7.23 2.74 -2.81
C ASP A 72 7.46 4.24 -2.70
N VAL A 73 7.62 4.71 -1.47
CA VAL A 73 7.97 6.11 -1.15
C VAL A 73 9.44 6.26 -0.75
N GLY A 74 10.29 5.27 -1.07
CA GLY A 74 11.65 5.16 -0.56
C GLY A 74 11.77 4.26 0.66
N THR A 75 12.98 4.16 1.20
CA THR A 75 13.29 3.38 2.41
C THR A 75 14.38 4.09 3.22
N ASN A 76 14.30 4.01 4.54
CA ASN A 76 15.35 4.51 5.45
C ASN A 76 16.31 3.38 5.87
N ASN A 77 16.19 2.19 5.29
CA ASN A 77 17.11 1.09 5.52
C ASN A 77 18.38 1.28 4.69
N GLU A 78 19.48 1.67 5.35
CA GLU A 78 20.77 1.94 4.71
C GLU A 78 21.33 0.74 3.95
N GLU A 79 21.16 -0.49 4.48
CA GLU A 79 21.62 -1.71 3.81
C GLU A 79 20.92 -1.90 2.45
N LEU A 80 19.62 -1.60 2.37
CA LEU A 80 18.86 -1.67 1.12
C LEU A 80 19.24 -0.54 0.15
N LEU A 81 19.53 0.66 0.66
CA LEU A 81 19.98 1.77 -0.18
C LEU A 81 21.33 1.46 -0.84
N GLU A 82 22.22 0.80 -0.12
CA GLU A 82 23.56 0.39 -0.59
C GLU A 82 23.55 -0.87 -1.46
N ASP A 83 22.58 -1.77 -1.27
CA ASP A 83 22.48 -3.02 -2.04
C ASP A 83 22.17 -2.74 -3.51
N LYS A 84 23.12 -3.03 -4.42
CA LYS A 84 22.99 -2.86 -5.89
C LYS A 84 21.85 -3.65 -6.52
N LEU A 85 21.30 -4.65 -5.84
CA LEU A 85 20.18 -5.45 -6.32
C LEU A 85 18.82 -4.96 -5.80
N TYR A 86 18.80 -3.99 -4.88
CA TYR A 86 17.55 -3.38 -4.43
C TYR A 86 16.76 -2.78 -5.61
N LEU A 87 15.49 -3.20 -5.71
CA LEU A 87 14.59 -2.90 -6.82
C LEU A 87 13.76 -1.64 -6.61
N GLY A 88 13.67 -1.15 -5.38
CA GLY A 88 12.88 0.02 -5.03
C GLY A 88 13.60 1.34 -5.29
N LEU A 89 12.94 2.43 -4.93
CA LEU A 89 13.52 3.77 -4.98
C LEU A 89 14.69 3.87 -4.00
N ARG A 90 15.88 4.14 -4.55
CA ARG A 90 17.12 4.39 -3.79
C ARG A 90 17.16 5.81 -3.25
N GLN A 91 16.23 6.11 -2.35
CA GLN A 91 16.15 7.38 -1.65
C GLN A 91 15.56 7.15 -0.25
N PRO A 92 15.89 8.03 0.71
CA PRO A 92 15.17 8.09 1.98
C PRO A 92 13.66 8.22 1.77
N ARG A 93 12.88 7.78 2.76
CA ARG A 93 11.42 7.89 2.72
C ARG A 93 10.98 9.33 2.57
N LEU A 94 9.93 9.55 1.77
CA LEU A 94 9.22 10.82 1.77
C LEU A 94 8.61 11.09 3.15
N GLU A 95 8.50 12.38 3.47
CA GLU A 95 7.97 12.87 4.74
C GLU A 95 6.96 14.00 4.51
N GLY A 96 6.13 14.27 5.52
CA GLY A 96 5.14 15.36 5.50
C GLY A 96 4.20 15.34 4.29
N GLU A 97 4.02 16.51 3.68
CA GLU A 97 3.09 16.71 2.56
C GLU A 97 3.51 15.95 1.29
N GLU A 98 4.79 15.68 1.09
CA GLU A 98 5.24 14.92 -0.08
C GLU A 98 4.76 13.47 -0.01
N TYR A 99 4.86 12.85 1.18
CA TYR A 99 4.30 11.53 1.44
C TYR A 99 2.77 11.54 1.28
N LEU A 100 2.09 12.47 1.95
CA LEU A 100 0.63 12.52 1.95
C LEU A 100 0.07 12.73 0.55
N ALA A 101 0.67 13.59 -0.26
CA ALA A 101 0.23 13.82 -1.63
C ALA A 101 0.34 12.58 -2.52
N VAL A 102 1.31 11.69 -2.27
CA VAL A 102 1.42 10.41 -2.98
C VAL A 102 0.30 9.46 -2.54
N VAL A 103 0.04 9.36 -1.24
CA VAL A 103 -1.04 8.50 -0.73
C VAL A 103 -2.42 9.03 -1.15
N ASP A 104 -2.62 10.35 -1.16
CA ASP A 104 -3.86 10.99 -1.61
C ASP A 104 -4.18 10.59 -3.06
N GLU A 105 -3.23 10.77 -3.98
CA GLU A 105 -3.41 10.42 -5.39
C GLU A 105 -3.70 8.93 -5.57
N PHE A 106 -2.98 8.08 -4.84
CA PHE A 106 -3.21 6.64 -4.83
C PHE A 106 -4.65 6.29 -4.41
N MET A 107 -5.13 6.87 -3.30
CA MET A 107 -6.48 6.60 -2.78
C MET A 107 -7.56 7.07 -3.75
N GLU A 108 -7.38 8.24 -4.38
CA GLU A 108 -8.29 8.74 -5.42
C GLU A 108 -8.29 7.82 -6.65
N ALA A 109 -7.12 7.33 -7.09
CA ALA A 109 -7.02 6.39 -8.21
C ALA A 109 -7.73 5.07 -7.95
N VAL A 110 -7.55 4.51 -6.75
CA VAL A 110 -8.28 3.31 -6.34
C VAL A 110 -9.78 3.56 -6.30
N HIS A 111 -10.22 4.65 -5.69
CA HIS A 111 -11.65 4.96 -5.55
C HIS A 111 -12.32 5.25 -6.89
N ALA A 112 -11.64 5.96 -7.79
CA ALA A 112 -12.15 6.26 -9.12
C ALA A 112 -12.38 4.99 -9.95
N ARG A 113 -11.46 4.01 -9.87
CA ARG A 113 -11.58 2.76 -10.62
C ARG A 113 -12.49 1.74 -9.94
N TRP A 114 -12.39 1.59 -8.62
CA TRP A 114 -13.15 0.61 -7.83
C TRP A 114 -13.77 1.26 -6.59
N PRO A 115 -14.86 2.02 -6.73
CA PRO A 115 -15.43 2.82 -5.64
C PRO A 115 -15.99 2.00 -4.47
N LYS A 116 -16.14 0.68 -4.65
CA LYS A 116 -16.64 -0.27 -3.63
C LYS A 116 -15.54 -1.17 -3.06
N ALA A 117 -14.30 -1.06 -3.52
CA ALA A 117 -13.21 -1.85 -2.99
C ALA A 117 -12.95 -1.49 -1.53
N ILE A 118 -12.69 -2.50 -0.71
CA ILE A 118 -12.18 -2.32 0.65
C ILE A 118 -10.67 -2.14 0.55
N VAL A 119 -10.12 -1.10 1.16
CA VAL A 119 -8.67 -0.84 1.21
C VAL A 119 -8.16 -1.04 2.62
N GLN A 120 -7.38 -2.10 2.83
CA GLN A 120 -6.68 -2.37 4.08
C GLN A 120 -5.25 -1.83 4.01
N PHE A 121 -4.89 -1.00 4.98
CA PHE A 121 -3.51 -0.58 5.21
C PHE A 121 -2.84 -1.54 6.19
N GLU A 122 -1.63 -1.97 5.88
CA GLU A 122 -0.86 -2.97 6.64
C GLU A 122 0.61 -2.58 6.77
N ASP A 123 1.19 -2.78 7.95
CA ASP A 123 2.61 -2.64 8.25
C ASP A 123 3.18 -1.24 7.94
N PHE A 124 2.37 -0.22 8.19
CA PHE A 124 2.80 1.18 8.15
C PHE A 124 3.46 1.59 9.47
N GLN A 125 4.44 2.50 9.41
CA GLN A 125 4.92 3.22 10.59
C GLN A 125 3.75 3.86 11.33
N MET A 126 3.76 3.77 12.65
CA MET A 126 2.63 4.18 13.51
C MET A 126 2.13 5.59 13.20
N LYS A 127 3.02 6.56 12.98
CA LYS A 127 2.64 7.93 12.62
C LYS A 127 1.76 7.97 11.36
N TRP A 128 2.12 7.22 10.32
CA TRP A 128 1.39 7.17 9.06
C TRP A 128 0.15 6.32 9.15
N ALA A 129 0.19 5.22 9.90
CA ALA A 129 -1.00 4.40 10.16
C ALA A 129 -2.14 5.22 10.77
N PHE A 130 -1.85 6.05 11.79
CA PHE A 130 -2.84 6.93 12.39
C PHE A 130 -3.26 8.09 11.47
N GLU A 131 -2.29 8.78 10.87
CA GLU A 131 -2.56 9.95 10.02
C GLU A 131 -3.43 9.58 8.82
N THR A 132 -3.07 8.52 8.10
CA THR A 132 -3.82 8.04 6.93
C THR A 132 -5.20 7.50 7.32
N LEU A 133 -5.30 6.76 8.43
CA LEU A 133 -6.59 6.29 8.92
C LEU A 133 -7.53 7.45 9.25
N GLN A 134 -7.05 8.48 9.96
CA GLN A 134 -7.85 9.66 10.29
C GLN A 134 -8.27 10.43 9.03
N ARG A 135 -7.37 10.57 8.06
CA ARG A 135 -7.58 11.31 6.82
C ARG A 135 -8.59 10.65 5.89
N TYR A 136 -8.60 9.32 5.81
CA TYR A 136 -9.30 8.59 4.74
C TYR A 136 -10.57 7.85 5.17
N ARG A 137 -10.69 7.43 6.43
CA ARG A 137 -11.80 6.56 6.90
C ARG A 137 -13.21 7.11 6.73
N SER A 138 -13.36 8.43 6.61
CA SER A 138 -14.67 9.10 6.42
C SER A 138 -15.05 9.23 4.94
N ARG A 139 -14.09 9.06 4.03
CA ARG A 139 -14.24 9.29 2.59
C ARG A 139 -14.18 7.99 1.78
N PHE A 140 -13.39 7.02 2.24
CA PHE A 140 -13.14 5.76 1.55
C PHE A 140 -13.53 4.57 2.42
N CYS A 141 -13.92 3.46 1.78
CA CYS A 141 -14.10 2.19 2.46
C CYS A 141 -12.72 1.59 2.79
N MET A 142 -12.14 2.02 3.90
CA MET A 142 -10.79 1.64 4.28
C MET A 142 -10.67 1.40 5.78
N PHE A 143 -9.69 0.60 6.17
CA PHE A 143 -9.28 0.40 7.56
C PHE A 143 -7.78 0.09 7.65
N ASN A 144 -7.23 0.14 8.85
CA ASN A 144 -5.86 -0.28 9.15
C ASN A 144 -5.90 -1.42 10.18
N ASP A 145 -5.34 -2.58 9.84
CA ASP A 145 -5.42 -3.78 10.67
C ASP A 145 -4.58 -3.62 11.96
N ASP A 146 -3.39 -3.04 11.84
CA ASP A 146 -2.47 -2.79 12.96
C ASP A 146 -3.02 -1.85 14.03
N VAL A 147 -3.98 -0.98 13.67
CA VAL A 147 -4.54 0.03 14.58
C VAL A 147 -5.93 -0.36 15.10
N GLN A 148 -6.74 -1.03 14.28
CA GLN A 148 -8.17 -1.25 14.60
C GLN A 148 -8.49 -2.68 15.06
N VAL A 149 -7.59 -3.64 14.81
CA VAL A 149 -7.79 -5.06 15.15
C VAL A 149 -6.90 -5.50 16.32
N LEU A 150 -5.97 -4.64 16.75
CA LEU A 150 -5.27 -4.71 18.03
C LEU A 150 -5.98 -3.88 19.12
#